data_AF-D7LFI6-F1
#
_entry.id   AF-D7LFI6-F1
#
_cell.length_a   1.000
_cell.length_b   1.000
_cell.length_c   1.000
_cell.angle_alpha   90.00
_cell.angle_beta   90.00
_cell.angle_gamma   90.00
#
_symmetry.space_group_name_H-M   'P 1'
#
loop_
_entity.id
_entity.type
_entity.pdbx_description
1 polymer ?
#
loop_
_entity_poly.entity_id
_entity_poly.type
_entity_poly.pdbx_seq_one_letter_code
_entity_poly.pdbx_strand_id
1 'polypeptide(L)'
;MFMIRDTLIKVGASLVYLAGDVVRGGSGGSGFFNRNMIVTTYNVLLKLRAPYYIGKEIVVTLYTGAIVIRIISSYDSDRDLCLINIHDSKIEGTNITWSKFSSDQPKQGQLVGALGAPLLLPNSFSMGAISYVNRLIEDIDNPLDFVLARYAGF
;
A
#
# COMPACT_ATOMS: atom_id res chain seq x y z
N MET A 1 10.96 16.06 -18.98
CA MET A 1 10.86 16.11 -17.50
C MET A 1 9.42 16.33 -16.98
N PHE A 2 8.49 16.90 -17.77
CA PHE A 2 7.08 17.08 -17.38
C PHE A 2 6.27 15.77 -17.20
N MET A 3 6.59 14.73 -17.98
CA MET A 3 5.83 13.47 -18.02
C MET A 3 5.84 12.67 -16.71
N ILE A 4 6.93 12.71 -15.94
CA ILE A 4 7.01 11.99 -14.65
C ILE A 4 6.13 12.67 -13.60
N ARG A 5 6.15 14.01 -13.54
CA ARG A 5 5.35 14.78 -12.59
C ARG A 5 3.86 14.53 -12.77
N ASP A 6 3.37 14.56 -14.00
CA ASP A 6 1.93 14.39 -14.27
C ASP A 6 1.45 12.97 -13.96
N THR A 7 2.30 11.97 -14.24
CA THR A 7 2.06 10.58 -13.83
C THR A 7 2.04 10.45 -12.32
N LEU A 8 2.97 11.09 -11.60
CA LEU A 8 3.02 11.05 -10.14
C LEU A 8 1.82 11.72 -9.48
N ILE A 9 1.32 12.83 -10.03
CA ILE A 9 0.10 13.46 -9.53
C ILE A 9 -1.09 12.51 -9.67
N LYS A 10 -1.21 11.82 -10.82
CA LYS A 10 -2.31 10.89 -11.09
C LYS A 10 -2.23 9.63 -10.24
N VAL A 11 -1.06 9.01 -10.13
CA VAL A 11 -0.87 7.76 -9.36
C VAL A 11 -0.79 8.04 -7.86
N GLY A 12 -0.18 9.15 -7.45
CA GLY A 12 -0.14 9.57 -6.05
C GLY A 12 -1.54 9.85 -5.48
N ALA A 13 -2.47 10.32 -6.32
CA ALA A 13 -3.87 10.50 -5.90
C ALA A 13 -4.60 9.19 -5.57
N SER A 14 -4.08 8.02 -5.99
CA SER A 14 -4.62 6.72 -5.60
C SER A 14 -3.86 6.07 -4.44
N LEU A 15 -2.75 6.65 -3.99
CA LEU A 15 -2.02 6.20 -2.81
C LEU A 15 -2.81 6.55 -1.55
N VAL A 16 -2.88 5.62 -0.62
CA VAL A 16 -3.50 5.82 0.69
C VAL A 16 -2.50 5.56 1.79
N TYR A 17 -2.56 6.38 2.84
CA TYR A 17 -1.85 6.13 4.08
C TYR A 17 -2.83 5.53 5.09
N LEU A 18 -2.46 4.37 5.63
CA LEU A 18 -3.22 3.63 6.63
C LEU A 18 -2.59 3.88 7.99
N ALA A 19 -3.35 4.41 8.94
CA ALA A 19 -2.86 4.69 10.29
C ALA A 19 -3.74 4.03 11.34
N GLY A 20 -3.10 3.36 12.29
CA GLY A 20 -3.73 2.83 13.49
C GLY A 20 -3.81 3.92 14.55
N ASP A 21 -4.43 3.60 15.68
CA ASP A 21 -4.61 4.54 16.79
C ASP A 21 -3.30 5.27 17.14
N VAL A 22 -3.30 6.58 16.88
CA VAL A 22 -2.14 7.48 16.94
C VAL A 22 -1.63 7.63 18.39
N VAL A 23 -2.46 7.27 19.37
CA VAL A 23 -2.25 7.49 20.80
C VAL A 23 -1.12 6.63 21.40
N ARG A 24 -0.69 5.53 20.74
CA ARG A 24 0.28 4.57 21.33
C ARG A 24 1.55 4.32 20.51
N GLY A 25 2.03 5.33 19.77
CA GLY A 25 3.32 5.24 19.07
C GLY A 25 3.21 4.73 17.63
N GLY A 26 2.28 5.30 16.86
CA GLY A 26 2.24 5.30 15.39
C GLY A 26 2.53 3.96 14.71
N SER A 27 1.48 3.19 14.44
CA SER A 27 1.57 2.09 13.47
C SER A 27 0.88 2.53 12.17
N GLY A 28 1.49 2.23 11.04
CA GLY A 28 0.95 2.64 9.76
C GLY A 28 1.61 1.94 8.57
N GLY A 29 1.02 2.16 7.41
CA GLY A 29 1.46 1.59 6.16
C GLY A 29 0.83 2.28 4.97
N SER A 30 1.02 1.70 3.80
CA SER A 30 0.50 2.24 2.55
C SER A 30 -0.40 1.23 1.86
N GLY A 31 -1.31 1.74 1.07
CA GLY A 31 -2.09 0.95 0.14
C GLY A 31 -2.40 1.75 -1.11
N PHE A 32 -3.07 1.09 -2.03
CA PHE A 32 -3.57 1.71 -3.26
C PHE A 32 -5.07 1.54 -3.33
N PHE A 33 -5.77 2.65 -3.52
CA PHE A 33 -7.18 2.64 -3.78
C PHE A 33 -7.43 2.09 -5.20
N ASN A 34 -8.35 1.14 -5.30
CA ASN A 34 -8.82 0.56 -6.54
C ASN A 34 -10.34 0.35 -6.45
N ARG A 35 -11.12 1.15 -7.19
CA ARG A 35 -12.59 1.14 -7.16
C ARG A 35 -13.16 1.38 -5.76
N ASN A 36 -13.65 0.36 -5.06
CA ASN A 36 -14.25 0.50 -3.72
C ASN A 36 -13.44 -0.25 -2.66
N MET A 37 -12.16 -0.49 -2.93
CA MET A 37 -11.28 -1.22 -2.03
C MET A 37 -9.89 -0.57 -1.97
N ILE A 38 -9.21 -0.79 -0.85
CA ILE A 38 -7.79 -0.54 -0.71
C ILE A 38 -7.07 -1.88 -0.81
N VAL A 39 -6.09 -1.95 -1.70
CA VAL A 39 -5.15 -3.05 -1.80
C VAL A 39 -3.92 -2.69 -0.99
N THR A 40 -3.57 -3.52 -0.01
CA THR A 40 -2.40 -3.36 0.87
C THR A 40 -1.85 -4.74 1.25
N THR A 41 -0.88 -4.79 2.15
CA THR A 41 -0.33 -6.05 2.65
C THR A 41 -1.00 -6.48 3.96
N TYR A 42 -1.04 -7.79 4.21
CA TYR A 42 -1.56 -8.33 5.46
C TYR A 42 -0.70 -7.88 6.66
N ASN A 43 0.60 -7.72 6.48
CA ASN A 43 1.50 -7.20 7.50
C ASN A 43 1.15 -5.76 7.93
N VAL A 44 0.66 -4.91 7.01
CA VAL A 44 0.14 -3.59 7.38
C VAL A 44 -1.09 -3.76 8.28
N LEU A 45 -2.01 -4.66 7.94
CA LEU A 45 -3.16 -4.98 8.79
C LEU A 45 -2.73 -5.43 10.20
N LEU A 46 -1.71 -6.29 10.31
CA LEU A 46 -1.14 -6.72 11.60
C LEU A 46 -0.58 -5.55 12.41
N LYS A 47 0.18 -4.65 11.79
CA LYS A 47 0.75 -3.46 12.44
C LYS A 47 -0.34 -2.55 12.98
N LEU A 48 -1.41 -2.38 12.20
CA LEU A 48 -2.62 -1.67 12.61
C LEU A 48 -3.43 -2.42 13.67
N ARG A 49 -2.99 -3.63 14.08
CA ARG A 49 -3.71 -4.60 14.92
C ARG A 49 -5.11 -4.92 14.41
N ALA A 50 -5.31 -4.77 13.10
CA ALA A 50 -6.60 -4.86 12.47
C ALA A 50 -7.25 -6.25 12.29
N PRO A 51 -6.57 -7.40 12.44
CA PRO A 51 -7.28 -8.67 12.63
C PRO A 51 -8.19 -8.65 13.88
N TYR A 52 -7.79 -7.90 14.92
CA TYR A 52 -8.62 -7.63 16.10
C TYR A 52 -9.63 -6.49 15.89
N TYR A 53 -9.55 -5.79 14.75
CA TYR A 53 -10.43 -4.68 14.35
C TYR A 53 -11.37 -5.05 13.20
N ILE A 54 -11.57 -6.34 12.86
CA ILE A 54 -12.63 -6.72 11.91
C ILE A 54 -13.97 -6.16 12.40
N GLY A 55 -14.60 -5.28 11.61
CA GLY A 55 -15.81 -4.57 11.98
C GLY A 55 -15.63 -3.31 12.83
N LYS A 56 -14.40 -2.86 13.10
CA LYS A 56 -14.07 -1.57 13.75
C LYS A 56 -13.52 -0.56 12.74
N GLU A 57 -13.47 0.70 13.15
CA GLU A 57 -13.07 1.82 12.30
C GLU A 57 -11.54 2.05 12.32
N ILE A 58 -10.96 2.37 11.16
CA ILE A 58 -9.60 2.88 11.01
C ILE A 58 -9.58 4.22 10.30
N VAL A 59 -8.52 4.99 10.53
CA VAL A 59 -8.26 6.22 9.79
C VAL A 59 -7.47 5.89 8.54
N VAL A 60 -8.03 6.27 7.40
CA VAL A 60 -7.37 6.24 6.10
C VAL A 60 -7.18 7.66 5.62
N THR A 61 -5.93 8.03 5.36
CA THR A 61 -5.60 9.33 4.79
C THR A 61 -5.43 9.19 3.29
N LEU A 62 -6.36 9.78 2.56
CA LEU A 62 -6.29 10.01 1.12
C LEU A 62 -5.56 11.32 0.84
N TYR A 63 -5.20 11.58 -0.42
CA TYR A 63 -4.68 12.88 -0.83
C TYR A 63 -5.68 14.04 -0.59
N THR A 64 -7.00 13.74 -0.60
CA THR A 64 -8.08 14.71 -0.33
C THR A 64 -8.27 14.98 1.15
N GLY A 65 -7.64 14.21 2.05
CA GLY A 65 -7.83 14.29 3.49
C GLY A 65 -8.07 12.94 4.14
N ALA A 66 -8.20 12.97 5.47
CA ALA A 66 -8.47 11.77 6.26
C ALA A 66 -9.96 11.41 6.25
N ILE A 67 -10.24 10.13 6.09
CA ILE A 67 -11.56 9.51 6.25
C ILE A 67 -11.45 8.40 7.29
N VAL A 68 -12.52 8.20 8.03
CA VAL A 68 -12.64 7.06 8.96
C VAL A 68 -13.50 6.03 8.26
N ILE A 69 -12.98 4.82 8.08
CA ILE A 69 -13.69 3.73 7.41
C ILE A 69 -13.81 2.53 8.33
N ARG A 70 -14.92 1.80 8.21
CA ARG A 70 -15.09 0.51 8.86
C ARG A 70 -14.38 -0.58 8.07
N ILE A 71 -13.50 -1.34 8.73
CA ILE A 71 -12.80 -2.45 8.07
C ILE A 71 -13.77 -3.59 7.81
N ILE A 72 -14.01 -3.86 6.53
CA ILE A 72 -14.43 -5.17 6.04
C ILE A 72 -13.25 -5.68 5.20
N SER A 73 -12.36 -6.45 5.83
CA SER A 73 -11.14 -6.94 5.18
C SER A 73 -11.29 -8.40 4.75
N SER A 74 -10.83 -8.71 3.54
CA SER A 74 -10.41 -10.06 3.17
C SER A 74 -8.88 -10.06 3.09
N TYR A 75 -8.23 -11.13 3.55
CA TYR A 75 -6.77 -11.22 3.51
C TYR A 75 -6.32 -12.64 3.19
N ASP A 76 -5.12 -12.74 2.64
CA ASP A 76 -4.35 -13.95 2.41
C ASP A 76 -2.99 -13.77 3.09
N SER A 77 -2.79 -14.44 4.22
CA SER A 77 -1.55 -14.33 5.01
C SER A 77 -0.35 -14.96 4.32
N ASP A 78 -0.57 -15.95 3.47
CA ASP A 78 0.51 -16.70 2.81
C ASP A 78 1.10 -15.87 1.67
N ARG A 79 0.28 -15.05 1.01
CA ARG A 79 0.70 -14.12 -0.05
C ARG A 79 0.96 -12.69 0.43
N ASP A 80 0.85 -12.43 1.73
CA ASP A 80 0.87 -11.11 2.36
C ASP A 80 -0.05 -10.08 1.66
N LEU A 81 -1.26 -10.49 1.26
CA LEU A 81 -2.23 -9.64 0.56
C LEU A 81 -3.43 -9.31 1.45
N CYS A 82 -3.91 -8.07 1.37
CA CYS A 82 -5.09 -7.60 2.09
C CYS A 82 -5.93 -6.66 1.21
N LEU A 83 -7.23 -6.90 1.20
CA LEU A 83 -8.23 -6.07 0.55
C LEU A 83 -9.15 -5.49 1.63
N ILE A 84 -9.16 -4.17 1.77
CA ILE A 84 -10.04 -3.46 2.68
C ILE A 84 -11.18 -2.87 1.85
N ASN A 85 -12.37 -3.46 1.96
CA ASN A 85 -13.56 -2.92 1.30
C ASN A 85 -14.01 -1.64 2.00
N ILE A 86 -14.38 -0.65 1.19
CA ILE A 86 -14.90 0.61 1.70
C ILE A 86 -16.36 0.70 1.32
N HIS A 87 -17.20 0.52 2.33
CA HIS A 87 -18.64 0.73 2.25
C HIS A 87 -18.98 1.97 3.09
N ASP A 88 -18.49 3.12 2.65
CA ASP A 88 -18.76 4.39 3.30
C ASP A 88 -19.35 5.38 2.30
N SER A 89 -20.55 5.90 2.60
CA SER A 89 -21.21 6.93 1.82
C SER A 89 -20.42 8.24 1.77
N LYS A 90 -19.43 8.43 2.66
CA LYS A 90 -18.46 9.54 2.58
C LYS A 90 -17.51 9.44 1.40
N ILE A 91 -17.33 8.26 0.84
CA ILE A 91 -16.59 8.08 -0.43
C ILE A 91 -17.51 8.30 -1.64
N GLU A 92 -18.80 7.99 -1.52
CA GLU A 92 -19.79 8.21 -2.57
C GLU A 92 -19.94 9.72 -2.86
N GLY A 93 -19.23 10.21 -3.88
CA GLY A 93 -19.22 11.62 -4.29
C GLY A 93 -17.88 12.33 -4.13
N THR A 94 -16.86 11.69 -3.54
CA THR A 94 -15.48 12.18 -3.64
C THR A 94 -14.86 11.73 -4.97
N ASN A 95 -14.18 12.64 -5.65
CA ASN A 95 -13.50 12.34 -6.91
C ASN A 95 -12.19 11.57 -6.62
N ILE A 96 -12.30 10.32 -6.18
CA ILE A 96 -11.14 9.50 -5.84
C ILE A 96 -10.54 8.93 -7.11
N THR A 97 -9.23 9.10 -7.26
CA THR A 97 -8.49 8.46 -8.34
C THR A 97 -8.19 7.02 -7.94
N TRP A 98 -8.53 6.06 -8.80
CA TRP A 98 -8.17 4.66 -8.61
C TRP A 98 -6.91 4.29 -9.38
N SER A 99 -6.13 3.39 -8.79
CA SER A 99 -4.98 2.77 -9.42
C SER A 99 -5.42 1.84 -10.54
N LYS A 100 -4.73 1.90 -11.68
CA LYS A 100 -4.86 0.88 -12.74
C LYS A 100 -3.72 -0.11 -12.58
N PHE A 101 -4.07 -1.39 -12.44
CA PHE A 101 -3.08 -2.46 -12.45
C PHE A 101 -2.80 -2.86 -13.90
N SER A 102 -1.52 -2.88 -14.27
CA SER A 102 -1.10 -3.33 -15.59
C SER A 102 -1.11 -4.86 -15.65
N SER A 103 -1.44 -5.41 -16.81
CA SER A 103 -1.22 -6.82 -17.15
C SER A 103 0.17 -7.08 -17.74
N ASP A 104 0.95 -6.02 -17.97
CA ASP A 104 2.29 -6.13 -18.54
C ASP A 104 3.22 -6.84 -17.57
N GLN A 105 4.01 -7.77 -18.10
CA GLN A 105 5.05 -8.44 -17.34
C GLN A 105 6.22 -7.48 -17.11
N PRO A 106 6.67 -7.29 -15.85
CA PRO A 106 7.81 -6.44 -15.55
C PRO A 106 9.08 -6.99 -16.23
N LYS A 107 9.98 -6.09 -16.63
CA LYS A 107 11.28 -6.46 -17.22
C LYS A 107 12.43 -5.87 -16.41
N GLN A 108 13.51 -6.63 -16.25
CA GLN A 108 14.74 -6.12 -15.66
C GLN A 108 15.25 -4.89 -16.43
N GLY A 109 15.74 -3.88 -15.71
CA GLY A 109 16.18 -2.61 -16.27
C GLY A 109 15.06 -1.61 -16.58
N GLN A 110 13.78 -2.00 -16.47
CA GLN A 110 12.65 -1.08 -16.65
C GLN A 110 12.61 -0.03 -15.54
N LEU A 111 12.41 1.23 -15.92
CA LEU A 111 12.27 2.34 -14.97
C LEU A 111 10.95 2.21 -14.21
N VAL A 112 11.00 2.34 -12.89
CA VAL A 112 9.86 2.23 -11.98
C VAL A 112 9.91 3.29 -10.89
N GLY A 113 8.74 3.54 -10.30
CA GLY A 113 8.58 4.42 -9.15
C GLY A 113 7.95 3.66 -7.99
N ALA A 114 8.48 3.86 -6.78
CA ALA A 114 7.88 3.36 -5.55
C ALA A 114 7.21 4.52 -4.80
N LEU A 115 5.94 4.33 -4.45
CA LEU A 115 5.10 5.30 -3.75
C LEU A 115 4.67 4.70 -2.41
N GLY A 116 4.71 5.48 -1.33
CA GLY A 116 4.35 4.98 -0.01
C GLY A 116 4.48 6.00 1.12
N ALA A 117 4.51 5.47 2.35
CA ALA A 117 4.64 6.22 3.59
C ALA A 117 5.80 5.68 4.46
N PRO A 118 7.05 5.71 3.97
CA PRO A 118 8.20 5.27 4.74
C PRO A 118 8.32 6.09 6.01
N LEU A 119 8.58 5.44 7.15
CA LEU A 119 8.68 6.11 8.46
C LEU A 119 7.46 6.99 8.80
N LEU A 120 6.27 6.59 8.32
CA LEU A 120 5.02 7.33 8.50
C LEU A 120 5.00 8.71 7.81
N LEU A 121 5.84 8.93 6.79
CA LEU A 121 5.86 10.13 5.95
C LEU A 121 5.00 9.92 4.70
N PRO A 122 3.70 10.29 4.72
CA PRO A 122 2.79 9.99 3.62
C PRO A 122 3.20 10.66 2.31
N ASN A 123 2.77 10.09 1.18
CA ASN A 123 3.01 10.62 -0.16
C ASN A 123 4.49 10.75 -0.53
N SER A 124 5.32 9.84 -0.03
CA SER A 124 6.72 9.77 -0.41
C SER A 124 6.90 8.99 -1.71
N PHE A 125 7.94 9.36 -2.45
CA PHE A 125 8.24 8.81 -3.76
C PHE A 125 9.74 8.57 -3.93
N SER A 126 10.10 7.46 -4.58
CA SER A 126 11.45 7.19 -5.06
C SER A 126 11.42 6.55 -6.45
N MET A 127 12.51 6.69 -7.20
CA MET A 127 12.67 6.10 -8.54
C MET A 127 13.84 5.12 -8.57
N GLY A 128 13.71 4.10 -9.39
CA GLY A 128 14.76 3.13 -9.65
C GLY A 128 14.50 2.32 -10.91
N ALA A 129 15.28 1.28 -11.11
CA ALA A 129 15.05 0.29 -12.16
C ALA A 129 14.73 -1.07 -11.53
N ILE A 130 13.94 -1.88 -12.23
CA ILE A 130 13.68 -3.27 -11.82
C ILE A 130 15.00 -4.03 -11.86
N SER A 131 15.51 -4.43 -10.71
CA SER A 131 16.77 -5.15 -10.58
C SER A 131 16.63 -6.64 -10.90
N TYR A 132 15.48 -7.24 -10.61
CA TYR A 132 15.16 -8.65 -10.83
C TYR A 132 13.63 -8.85 -10.89
N VAL A 133 13.17 -9.94 -11.53
CA VAL A 133 11.75 -10.30 -11.63
C VAL A 133 11.53 -11.74 -11.17
N ASN A 134 10.39 -12.02 -10.52
CA ASN A 134 10.02 -13.36 -10.04
C ASN A 134 11.07 -14.01 -9.12
N ARG A 135 11.60 -13.24 -8.15
CA ARG A 135 12.48 -13.79 -7.12
C ARG A 135 11.70 -14.75 -6.23
N LEU A 136 12.18 -15.98 -6.10
CA LEU A 136 11.69 -16.95 -5.12
C LEU A 136 12.51 -16.86 -3.84
N ILE A 137 11.92 -17.27 -2.70
CA ILE A 137 12.63 -17.34 -1.41
C ILE A 137 13.88 -18.23 -1.51
N GLU A 138 13.84 -19.24 -2.37
CA GLU A 138 14.94 -20.16 -2.62
C GLU A 138 16.10 -19.50 -3.38
N ASP A 139 15.86 -18.38 -4.08
CA ASP A 139 16.88 -17.58 -4.79
C ASP A 139 17.65 -16.63 -3.85
N ILE A 140 17.57 -16.87 -2.53
CA ILE A 140 18.22 -16.08 -1.49
C ILE A 140 19.37 -16.91 -0.91
N ASP A 141 20.54 -16.81 -1.54
CA ASP A 141 21.76 -17.53 -1.13
C ASP A 141 22.31 -17.09 0.24
N ASN A 142 21.91 -15.92 0.75
CA ASN A 142 22.40 -15.37 2.00
C ASN A 142 21.29 -15.23 3.05
N PRO A 143 21.40 -15.86 4.24
CA PRO A 143 20.42 -15.72 5.31
C PRO A 143 20.27 -14.28 5.84
N LEU A 144 21.22 -13.37 5.60
CA LEU A 144 21.06 -11.93 5.88
C LEU A 144 20.12 -11.24 4.88
N ASP A 145 20.08 -11.69 3.62
CA ASP A 145 19.13 -11.20 2.63
C ASP A 145 17.70 -11.67 2.94
N PHE A 146 17.55 -12.81 3.63
CA PHE A 146 16.26 -13.29 4.12
C PHE A 146 15.69 -12.38 5.23
N VAL A 147 16.55 -11.88 6.13
CA VAL A 147 16.15 -10.89 7.14
C VAL A 147 15.71 -9.60 6.44
N LEU A 148 16.48 -9.12 5.47
CA LEU A 148 16.10 -7.92 4.71
C LEU A 148 14.81 -8.11 3.90
N ALA A 149 14.58 -9.27 3.27
CA ALA A 149 13.34 -9.57 2.55
C ALA A 149 12.12 -9.61 3.49
N ARG A 150 12.25 -10.26 4.65
CA ARG A 150 11.17 -10.42 5.63
C ARG A 150 10.82 -9.12 6.37
N TYR A 151 11.79 -8.23 6.57
CA TYR A 151 11.55 -6.90 7.14
C TYR A 151 11.19 -5.83 6.09
N ALA A 152 11.48 -6.08 4.81
CA ALA A 152 11.07 -5.23 3.69
C ALA A 152 9.64 -5.52 3.17
N GLY A 153 8.99 -6.61 3.62
CA GLY A 153 7.61 -6.92 3.25
C GLY A 153 7.47 -7.44 1.82
N PHE A 154 8.36 -8.35 1.41
CA PHE A 154 8.16 -9.21 0.25
C PHE A 154 7.56 -10.56 0.67
#